data_AF-A0A2E4PIR5-F1
#
_entry.id   AF-A0A2E4PIR5-F1
#
_cell.length_a   1.000
_cell.length_b   1.000
_cell.length_c   1.000
_cell.angle_alpha   90.00
_cell.angle_beta   90.00
_cell.angle_gamma   90.00
#
_symmetry.space_group_name_H-M   'P 1'
#
loop_
_entity.id
_entity.type
_entity.pdbx_description
1 polymer ?
#
loop_
_entity_poly.entity_id
_entity_poly.type
_entity_poly.pdbx_seq_one_letter_code
_entity_poly.pdbx_strand_id
1 'polypeptide(L)'
;MVLILELGFISKLIPNAVYHSSPLFYIPFFSYFFQSQISMNKKLVANFGIIFLISSFVFFSLEGFDKYSVLAGTSMSIAYIVYCLLWFLSQVINPDQYSLLKKQTFWISCSLIIWSVFFIFRSIPMYWLNIHDYAFLIQINIGFQIITIFSYLLFLKGLFCKI
;
A
#
# COMPACT_ATOMS: atom_id res chain seq x y z
N MET A 1 -7.70 5.53 7.08
CA MET A 1 -8.30 5.61 5.73
C MET A 1 -8.58 4.22 5.14
N VAL A 2 -7.59 3.32 5.06
CA VAL A 2 -7.78 1.95 4.54
C VAL A 2 -8.92 1.20 5.25
N LEU A 3 -8.85 1.10 6.59
CA LEU A 3 -9.91 0.49 7.41
C LEU A 3 -11.28 1.17 7.25
N ILE A 4 -11.32 2.49 7.02
CA ILE A 4 -12.58 3.23 6.86
C ILE A 4 -13.23 2.86 5.52
N LEU A 5 -12.43 2.77 4.45
CA LEU A 5 -12.92 2.36 3.14
C LEU A 5 -13.36 0.89 3.14
N GLU A 6 -12.65 0.00 3.84
CA GLU A 6 -13.06 -1.40 3.99
C GLU A 6 -14.34 -1.56 4.81
N LEU A 7 -14.43 -0.92 5.99
CA LEU A 7 -15.62 -0.97 6.83
C LEU A 7 -16.83 -0.36 6.11
N GLY A 8 -16.64 0.77 5.42
CA GLY A 8 -17.68 1.43 4.65
C GLY A 8 -18.16 0.61 3.44
N PHE A 9 -17.27 -0.18 2.84
CA PHE A 9 -17.65 -1.14 1.80
C PHE A 9 -18.44 -2.32 2.37
N ILE A 10 -17.98 -2.93 3.47
CA ILE A 10 -18.67 -4.05 4.15
C ILE A 10 -20.06 -3.62 4.62
N SER A 11 -20.19 -2.40 5.15
CA SER A 11 -21.47 -1.85 5.60
C SER A 11 -22.36 -1.33 4.46
N LYS A 12 -21.95 -1.49 3.19
CA LYS A 12 -22.63 -0.97 1.99
C LYS A 12 -22.89 0.54 2.01
N LEU A 13 -22.13 1.28 2.82
CA LEU A 13 -22.23 2.75 2.87
C LEU A 13 -21.50 3.41 1.70
N ILE A 14 -20.56 2.70 1.08
CA ILE A 14 -19.71 3.22 0.01
C ILE A 14 -20.04 2.49 -1.31
N PRO A 15 -20.27 3.22 -2.41
CA PRO A 15 -20.47 2.63 -3.74
C PRO A 15 -19.24 1.82 -4.20
N ASN A 16 -19.47 0.73 -4.95
CA ASN A 16 -18.38 -0.11 -5.50
C ASN A 16 -17.35 0.71 -6.30
N ALA A 17 -17.80 1.69 -7.07
CA ALA A 17 -16.92 2.57 -7.85
C ALA A 17 -15.91 3.35 -6.96
N VAL A 18 -16.33 3.76 -5.75
CA VAL A 18 -15.45 4.47 -4.80
C VAL A 18 -14.45 3.50 -4.17
N TYR A 19 -14.86 2.25 -3.90
CA TYR A 19 -13.95 1.22 -3.42
C TYR A 19 -12.91 0.83 -4.48
N HIS A 20 -13.32 0.67 -5.74
CA HIS A 20 -12.43 0.32 -6.85
C HIS A 20 -11.42 1.43 -7.18
N SER A 21 -11.77 2.69 -6.94
CA SER A 21 -10.87 3.84 -7.08
C SER A 21 -9.97 4.08 -5.86
N SER A 22 -9.95 3.18 -4.87
CA SER A 22 -9.13 3.31 -3.67
C SER A 22 -7.63 3.56 -3.92
N PRO A 23 -6.96 3.01 -4.96
CA PRO A 23 -5.57 3.37 -5.25
C PRO A 23 -5.33 4.87 -5.46
N LEU A 24 -6.31 5.58 -6.05
CA LEU A 24 -6.23 7.02 -6.31
C LEU A 24 -6.27 7.86 -5.03
N PHE A 25 -6.92 7.38 -3.98
CA PHE A 25 -6.95 8.05 -2.68
C PHE A 25 -5.73 7.69 -1.83
N TYR A 26 -5.33 6.43 -1.88
CA TYR A 26 -4.25 5.94 -1.04
C TYR A 26 -2.88 6.52 -1.39
N ILE A 27 -2.57 6.72 -2.67
CA ILE A 27 -1.27 7.27 -3.10
C ILE A 27 -1.04 8.69 -2.53
N PRO A 28 -1.97 9.67 -2.70
CA PRO A 28 -1.83 10.99 -2.10
C PRO A 28 -1.73 10.96 -0.58
N PHE A 29 -2.56 10.13 0.09
CA PHE A 29 -2.55 10.01 1.54
C PHE A 29 -1.17 9.57 2.06
N PHE A 30 -0.61 8.49 1.51
CA PHE A 30 0.69 8.02 1.94
C PHE A 30 1.84 8.91 1.47
N SER A 31 1.72 9.56 0.31
CA SER A 31 2.67 10.58 -0.12
C SER A 31 2.77 11.72 0.90
N TYR A 32 1.62 12.24 1.34
CA TYR A 32 1.57 13.29 2.37
C TYR A 32 2.13 12.80 3.71
N PHE A 33 1.72 11.61 4.14
CA PHE A 33 2.23 10.98 5.36
C PHE A 33 3.76 10.88 5.35
N PHE A 34 4.37 10.28 4.32
CA PHE A 34 5.82 10.12 4.25
C PHE A 34 6.56 11.45 4.05
N GLN A 35 5.98 12.42 3.36
CA GLN A 35 6.56 13.76 3.25
C GLN A 35 6.66 14.47 4.61
N SER A 36 5.72 14.22 5.53
CA SER A 36 5.79 14.77 6.89
C SER A 36 6.88 14.11 7.73
N GLN A 37 7.19 12.84 7.46
CA GLN A 37 8.09 12.00 8.25
C GLN A 37 9.55 12.03 7.80
N ILE A 38 9.79 12.31 6.51
CA ILE A 38 11.13 12.39 5.96
C ILE A 38 11.59 13.85 5.97
N SER A 39 12.64 14.16 6.73
CA SER A 39 13.21 15.51 6.79
C SER A 39 13.94 15.89 5.50
N MET A 40 14.63 14.93 4.87
CA MET A 40 15.43 15.11 3.65
C MET A 40 14.61 14.78 2.39
N ASN A 41 14.82 15.51 1.29
CA ASN A 41 14.24 15.16 -0.02
C ASN A 41 12.70 15.05 -0.06
N LYS A 42 11.98 15.85 0.73
CA LYS A 42 10.49 15.92 0.70
C LYS A 42 9.91 16.10 -0.71
N LYS A 43 10.61 16.88 -1.57
CA LYS A 43 10.24 17.09 -2.97
C LYS A 43 10.27 15.80 -3.79
N LEU A 44 11.22 14.91 -3.51
CA LEU A 44 11.36 13.64 -4.22
C LEU A 44 10.21 12.70 -3.89
N VAL A 45 9.77 12.63 -2.62
CA VAL A 45 8.57 11.88 -2.21
C VAL A 45 7.32 12.40 -2.95
N ALA A 46 7.15 13.72 -2.98
CA ALA A 46 6.02 14.34 -3.69
C ALA A 46 6.05 14.07 -5.20
N ASN A 47 7.22 14.15 -5.83
CA ASN A 47 7.38 13.84 -7.26
C ASN A 47 7.01 12.39 -7.56
N PHE A 48 7.48 11.43 -6.76
CA PHE A 48 7.08 10.04 -6.90
C PHE A 48 5.57 9.86 -6.71
N GLY A 49 4.97 10.56 -5.74
CA GLY A 49 3.53 10.50 -5.53
C GLY A 49 2.71 11.00 -6.71
N ILE A 50 3.13 12.09 -7.35
CA ILE A 50 2.50 12.59 -8.57
C ILE A 50 2.64 11.57 -9.72
N ILE A 51 3.84 11.01 -9.92
CA ILE A 51 4.10 10.01 -10.97
C ILE A 51 3.22 8.78 -10.77
N PHE A 52 3.18 8.21 -9.57
CA PHE A 52 2.37 7.02 -9.29
C PHE A 52 0.88 7.31 -9.36
N LEU A 53 0.43 8.49 -8.94
CA LEU A 53 -0.96 8.91 -9.07
C LEU A 53 -1.39 9.00 -10.55
N ILE A 54 -0.58 9.66 -11.39
CA ILE A 54 -0.85 9.76 -12.83
C ILE A 54 -0.89 8.36 -13.45
N SER A 55 0.08 7.50 -13.14
CA SER A 55 0.10 6.14 -13.68
C SER A 55 -1.13 5.33 -13.25
N SER A 56 -1.56 5.45 -11.99
CA SER A 56 -2.76 4.77 -11.49
C SER A 56 -4.03 5.29 -12.16
N PHE A 57 -4.11 6.60 -12.41
CA PHE A 57 -5.22 7.19 -13.14
C PHE A 57 -5.29 6.68 -14.60
N VAL A 58 -4.15 6.58 -15.28
CA VAL A 58 -4.07 6.02 -16.64
C VAL A 58 -4.52 4.55 -16.64
N PHE A 59 -4.00 3.72 -15.74
CA PHE A 59 -4.40 2.30 -15.65
C PHE A 59 -5.89 2.12 -15.34
N PHE A 60 -6.42 2.94 -14.43
CA PHE A 60 -7.84 2.90 -14.09
C PHE A 60 -8.72 3.33 -15.27
N SER A 61 -8.27 4.30 -16.07
CA SER A 61 -8.98 4.73 -17.29
C SER A 61 -8.97 3.67 -18.40
N LEU A 62 -7.94 2.82 -18.46
CA LEU A 62 -7.81 1.76 -19.46
C LEU A 62 -8.64 0.51 -19.15
N GLU A 63 -8.72 0.12 -17.87
CA GLU A 63 -9.43 -1.12 -17.45
C GLU A 63 -10.93 -0.90 -17.16
N GLY A 64 -11.38 0.35 -17.07
CA GLY A 64 -12.78 0.73 -16.85
C GLY A 64 -13.18 0.79 -15.37
N PHE A 65 -14.24 1.55 -15.09
CA PHE A 65 -14.66 1.92 -13.73
C PHE A 65 -15.43 0.81 -12.95
N ASP A 66 -15.82 -0.26 -13.64
CA ASP A 66 -16.70 -1.28 -13.07
C ASP A 66 -15.97 -2.35 -12.25
N LYS A 67 -14.64 -2.44 -12.39
CA LYS A 67 -13.82 -3.46 -11.72
C LYS A 67 -12.59 -2.84 -11.07
N TYR A 68 -12.09 -3.49 -10.03
CA TYR A 68 -10.83 -3.11 -9.41
C TYR A 68 -9.68 -3.29 -10.41
N SER A 69 -8.93 -2.22 -10.67
CA SER A 69 -7.80 -2.30 -11.59
C SER A 69 -6.58 -2.92 -10.93
N VAL A 70 -6.14 -4.08 -11.44
CA VAL A 70 -4.96 -4.80 -10.93
C VAL A 70 -3.70 -3.98 -11.19
N LEU A 71 -3.61 -3.33 -12.34
CA LEU A 71 -2.48 -2.46 -12.69
C LEU A 71 -2.42 -1.21 -11.79
N ALA A 72 -3.55 -0.58 -11.49
CA ALA A 72 -3.59 0.54 -10.55
C ALA A 72 -3.19 0.11 -9.12
N GLY A 73 -3.68 -1.04 -8.65
CA GLY A 73 -3.27 -1.62 -7.36
C GLY A 73 -1.78 -1.97 -7.31
N THR A 74 -1.22 -2.42 -8.44
CA THR A 74 0.22 -2.70 -8.58
C THR A 74 1.03 -1.40 -8.53
N SER A 75 0.61 -0.36 -9.24
CA SER A 75 1.24 0.97 -9.20
C SER A 75 1.27 1.54 -7.77
N MET A 76 0.14 1.48 -7.07
CA MET A 76 0.06 1.86 -5.65
C MET A 76 1.03 1.06 -4.77
N SER A 77 1.12 -0.25 -4.99
CA SER A 77 2.02 -1.13 -4.22
C SER A 77 3.49 -0.78 -4.44
N ILE A 78 3.87 -0.44 -5.68
CA ILE A 78 5.22 0.06 -5.99
C ILE A 78 5.46 1.41 -5.29
N ALA A 79 4.48 2.31 -5.30
CA ALA A 79 4.58 3.59 -4.60
C ALA A 79 4.87 3.41 -3.11
N TYR A 80 4.16 2.49 -2.44
CA TYR A 80 4.39 2.17 -1.04
C TYR A 80 5.79 1.65 -0.78
N ILE A 81 6.28 0.72 -1.60
CA ILE A 81 7.64 0.20 -1.48
C ILE A 81 8.65 1.34 -1.60
N VAL A 82 8.51 2.21 -2.60
CA VAL A 82 9.39 3.37 -2.79
C VAL A 82 9.38 4.29 -1.57
N TYR A 83 8.21 4.67 -1.05
CA TYR A 83 8.13 5.55 0.13
C TYR A 83 8.78 4.94 1.36
N CYS A 84 8.52 3.67 1.61
CA CYS A 84 9.09 2.98 2.76
C CYS A 84 10.61 2.85 2.64
N LEU A 85 11.14 2.51 1.46
CA LEU A 85 12.57 2.45 1.22
C LEU A 85 13.25 3.82 1.39
N LEU A 86 12.63 4.89 0.90
CA LEU A 86 13.13 6.26 1.11
C LEU A 86 13.16 6.62 2.60
N TRP A 87 12.12 6.24 3.34
CA TRP A 87 12.09 6.47 4.78
C TRP A 87 13.17 5.65 5.51
N PHE A 88 13.31 4.35 5.23
CA PHE A 88 14.37 3.53 5.83
C PHE A 88 15.76 4.09 5.51
N LEU A 89 16.00 4.48 4.26
CA LEU A 89 17.25 5.11 3.85
C LEU A 89 17.53 6.40 4.65
N SER A 90 16.51 7.23 4.88
CA SER A 90 16.66 8.44 5.70
C SER A 90 17.08 8.14 7.14
N GLN A 91 16.61 7.04 7.73
CA GLN A 91 16.98 6.62 9.08
C GLN A 91 18.39 6.03 9.15
N VAL A 92 18.89 5.45 8.05
CA VAL A 92 20.27 4.95 7.96
C VAL A 92 21.25 6.12 7.80
N ILE A 93 20.92 7.11 6.96
CA ILE A 93 21.78 8.28 6.71
C ILE A 93 21.83 9.20 7.93
N ASN A 94 20.69 9.46 8.57
CA ASN A 94 20.57 10.31 9.74
C ASN A 94 19.97 9.50 10.90
N PRO A 95 20.79 8.69 11.60
CA PRO A 95 20.31 7.89 12.70
C PRO A 95 19.83 8.80 13.83
N ASP A 96 18.60 8.56 14.27
CA ASP A 96 18.01 9.26 15.40
C ASP A 96 18.48 8.61 16.72
N GLN A 97 18.46 9.38 17.81
CA GLN A 97 18.77 8.89 19.15
C GLN A 97 17.68 7.94 19.68
N TYR A 98 16.45 8.06 19.17
CA TYR A 98 15.34 7.20 19.55
C TYR A 98 15.30 5.89 18.75
N SER A 99 15.07 4.78 19.45
CA SER A 99 14.89 3.46 18.84
C SER A 99 13.78 3.47 17.78
N LEU A 100 14.07 2.87 16.62
CA LEU A 100 13.13 2.70 15.51
C LEU A 100 11.83 2.01 15.94
N LEU A 101 11.90 1.06 16.87
CA LEU A 101 10.74 0.31 17.37
C LEU A 101 9.73 1.19 18.10
N LYS A 102 10.10 2.40 18.52
CA LYS A 102 9.21 3.36 19.18
C LYS A 102 8.54 4.32 18.19
N LYS A 103 8.95 4.32 16.92
CA LYS A 103 8.45 5.22 15.88
C LYS A 103 7.25 4.60 15.17
N GLN A 104 6.15 5.35 15.08
CA GLN A 104 4.96 4.95 14.33
C GLN A 104 5.29 4.62 12.88
N THR A 105 6.11 5.45 12.24
CA THR A 105 6.48 5.31 10.82
C THR A 105 7.25 4.04 10.53
N PHE A 106 7.98 3.47 11.51
CA PHE A 106 8.63 2.17 11.36
C PHE A 106 7.61 1.05 11.14
N TRP A 107 6.63 0.94 12.04
CA TRP A 107 5.61 -0.10 11.99
C TRP A 107 4.72 0.03 10.75
N ILE A 108 4.36 1.25 10.38
CA ILE A 108 3.62 1.54 9.15
C ILE A 108 4.44 1.13 7.91
N SER A 109 5.73 1.47 7.87
CA SER A 109 6.59 1.12 6.73
C SER A 109 6.79 -0.38 6.58
N CYS A 110 7.02 -1.10 7.69
CA CYS A 110 7.10 -2.56 7.67
C CYS A 110 5.78 -3.19 7.17
N SER A 111 4.65 -2.70 7.66
CA SER A 111 3.34 -3.20 7.25
C SER A 111 3.10 -3.01 5.74
N LEU A 112 3.38 -1.80 5.25
CA LEU A 112 3.19 -1.43 3.85
C LEU A 112 4.09 -2.24 2.91
N ILE A 113 5.39 -2.37 3.19
CA ILE A 113 6.29 -3.17 2.36
C ILE A 113 5.83 -4.62 2.29
N ILE A 114 5.55 -5.23 3.45
CA ILE A 114 5.11 -6.63 3.51
C ILE A 114 3.83 -6.80 2.68
N TRP A 115 2.82 -5.97 2.92
CA TRP A 115 1.55 -6.06 2.19
C TRP A 115 1.75 -5.88 0.68
N SER A 116 2.53 -4.87 0.27
CA SER A 116 2.76 -4.55 -1.15
C SER A 116 3.50 -5.64 -1.90
N VAL A 117 4.55 -6.22 -1.32
CA VAL A 117 5.31 -7.29 -1.96
C VAL A 117 4.42 -8.51 -2.20
N PHE A 118 3.63 -8.92 -1.20
CA PHE A 118 2.74 -10.05 -1.35
C PHE A 118 1.52 -9.74 -2.24
N PHE A 119 1.03 -8.50 -2.25
CA PHE A 119 0.01 -8.08 -3.19
C PHE A 119 0.49 -8.24 -4.64
N ILE A 120 1.71 -7.78 -4.96
CA ILE A 120 2.30 -7.90 -6.30
C ILE A 120 2.50 -9.39 -6.65
N PHE A 121 3.09 -10.15 -5.73
CA PHE A 121 3.34 -11.59 -5.90
C PHE A 121 2.06 -12.38 -6.19
N ARG A 122 0.93 -12.01 -5.57
CA ARG A 122 -0.37 -12.63 -5.85
C ARG A 122 -1.00 -12.13 -7.13
N SER A 123 -1.02 -10.81 -7.33
CA SER A 123 -1.88 -10.17 -8.33
C SER A 123 -1.35 -10.32 -9.76
N ILE A 124 -0.03 -10.33 -9.96
CA ILE A 124 0.57 -10.50 -11.29
C ILE A 124 0.31 -11.91 -11.87
N PRO A 125 0.63 -13.02 -11.18
CA PRO A 125 0.42 -14.36 -11.73
C PRO A 125 -1.04 -14.84 -11.64
N MET A 126 -1.94 -14.07 -11.02
CA MET A 126 -3.32 -14.49 -10.75
C MET A 126 -4.04 -15.01 -12.00
N TYR A 127 -3.98 -14.28 -13.12
CA TYR A 127 -4.68 -14.68 -14.34
C TYR A 127 -4.11 -15.96 -14.95
N TRP A 128 -2.79 -16.13 -14.92
CA TRP A 128 -2.11 -17.31 -15.44
C TRP A 128 -2.41 -18.54 -14.57
N LEU A 129 -2.31 -18.39 -13.25
CA LEU A 129 -2.60 -19.46 -12.29
C LEU A 129 -4.07 -19.89 -12.31
N ASN A 130 -4.99 -18.97 -12.54
CA ASN A 130 -6.41 -19.32 -12.63
C ASN A 130 -6.71 -20.32 -13.76
N ILE A 131 -5.89 -20.33 -14.82
CA ILE A 131 -6.05 -21.24 -15.97
C ILE A 131 -5.22 -22.51 -15.78
N HIS A 132 -3.99 -22.38 -15.26
CA HIS A 132 -3.02 -23.49 -15.27
C HIS A 132 -2.84 -24.22 -13.94
N ASP A 133 -3.04 -23.55 -12.81
CA ASP A 133 -2.89 -24.16 -11.48
C ASP A 133 -3.74 -23.43 -10.43
N TYR A 134 -5.04 -23.72 -10.47
CA TYR A 134 -6.00 -23.12 -9.56
C TYR A 134 -5.76 -23.53 -8.09
N ALA A 135 -5.23 -24.73 -7.85
CA ALA A 135 -4.92 -25.19 -6.50
C ALA A 135 -3.82 -24.34 -5.86
N PHE A 136 -2.76 -24.03 -6.60
CA PHE A 136 -1.71 -23.13 -6.14
C PHE A 136 -2.22 -21.69 -5.96
N LEU A 137 -3.13 -21.22 -6.83
CA LEU A 137 -3.77 -19.91 -6.65
C LEU A 137 -4.52 -19.80 -5.31
N ILE A 138 -5.25 -20.83 -4.90
CA ILE A 138 -5.93 -20.87 -3.59
C ILE A 138 -4.90 -20.72 -2.45
N GLN A 139 -3.78 -21.44 -2.52
CA GLN A 139 -2.74 -21.37 -1.49
C GLN A 139 -2.13 -19.97 -1.38
N ILE A 140 -1.84 -19.32 -2.52
CA ILE A 140 -1.35 -17.93 -2.52
C ILE A 140 -2.41 -16.99 -1.92
N ASN A 141 -3.69 -17.16 -2.25
CA ASN A 141 -4.76 -16.33 -1.70
C ASN A 141 -4.86 -16.47 -0.17
N ILE A 142 -4.77 -17.69 0.37
CA ILE A 142 -4.74 -17.94 1.81
C ILE A 142 -3.52 -17.27 2.45
N GLY A 143 -2.33 -17.45 1.87
CA GLY A 143 -1.11 -16.81 2.34
C GLY A 143 -1.23 -15.28 2.37
N PHE A 144 -1.79 -14.70 1.32
CA PHE A 144 -2.03 -13.26 1.24
C PHE A 144 -3.00 -12.76 2.31
N GLN A 145 -4.05 -13.52 2.65
CA GLN A 145 -4.96 -13.17 3.75
C GLN A 145 -4.26 -13.17 5.11
N ILE A 146 -3.45 -14.19 5.40
CA ILE A 146 -2.65 -14.26 6.64
C ILE A 146 -1.74 -13.04 6.74
N ILE A 147 -1.09 -12.67 5.65
CA ILE A 147 -0.18 -11.53 5.58
C ILE A 147 -0.93 -10.21 5.73
N THR A 148 -2.13 -10.10 5.16
CA THR A 148 -3.00 -8.94 5.34
C THR A 148 -3.38 -8.74 6.81
N ILE A 149 -3.76 -9.82 7.50
CA ILE A 149 -4.03 -9.79 8.95
C ILE A 149 -2.78 -9.32 9.71
N PHE A 150 -1.62 -9.89 9.39
CA PHE A 150 -0.36 -9.49 10.02
C PHE A 150 -0.01 -8.01 9.77
N SER A 151 -0.19 -7.52 8.55
CA SER A 151 -0.02 -6.11 8.20
C SER A 151 -0.97 -5.21 8.99
N TYR A 152 -2.22 -5.63 9.22
CA TYR A 152 -3.15 -4.87 10.08
C TYR A 152 -2.71 -4.83 11.54
N LEU A 153 -2.15 -5.91 12.08
CA LEU A 153 -1.57 -5.90 13.42
C LEU A 153 -0.37 -4.95 13.53
N LEU A 154 0.48 -4.90 12.50
CA LEU A 154 1.59 -3.95 12.44
C LEU A 154 1.10 -2.50 12.35
N PHE A 155 0.08 -2.23 11.53
CA PHE A 155 -0.56 -0.91 11.45
C PHE A 155 -1.12 -0.49 12.81
N LEU A 156 -1.83 -1.39 13.49
CA LEU A 156 -2.41 -1.14 14.80
C LEU A 156 -1.32 -0.82 15.83
N LYS A 157 -0.24 -1.59 15.85
CA LYS A 157 0.92 -1.31 16.71
C LYS A 157 1.53 0.06 16.42
N GLY A 158 1.62 0.43 15.15
CA GLY A 158 2.09 1.75 14.72
C GLY A 158 1.26 2.89 15.30
N LEU A 159 -0.07 2.74 15.37
CA LEU A 159 -0.97 3.76 15.93
C LEU A 159 -0.77 4.01 17.44
N PHE A 160 -0.24 3.02 18.17
CA PHE A 160 0.08 3.18 19.59
C PHE A 160 1.50 3.69 19.86
N CYS A 161 2.29 3.91 18.80
CA CYS A 161 3.65 4.44 18.90
C CYS A 161 3.68 5.97 18.79
N LYS A 162 4.83 6.57 19.12
CA LYS A 162 5.02 8.02 18.97
C LYS A 162 5.27 8.37 17.50
N ILE A 163 4.71 9.51 17.07
CA ILE A 163 4.97 10.15 15.79
C ILE A 163 6.37 10.75 15.80
#